data_AF-A0A2H0W0F9-F1
#
_entry.id   AF-A0A2H0W0F9-F1
#
_cell.length_a   1.000
_cell.length_b   1.000
_cell.length_c   1.000
_cell.angle_alpha   90.00
_cell.angle_beta   90.00
_cell.angle_gamma   90.00
#
_symmetry.space_group_name_H-M   'P 1'
#
loop_
_entity.id
_entity.type
_entity.pdbx_description
1 polymer ?
#
loop_
_entity_poly.entity_id
_entity_poly.type
_entity_poly.pdbx_seq_one_letter_code
_entity_poly.pdbx_strand_id
1 'polypeptide(L)'
;MIEVSILRRVIIEMDISNIRKNEPLSKHSTFGVGGLAKYFFEASDIDDVPEIIAWVESQGMRYFVMGIGSNILFKDSGFDGLVVKITAKKISAEGDTV
;
A
#
# COMPACT_ATOMS: atom_id res chain seq x y z
N MET A 1 -6.36 12.98 18.11
CA MET A 1 -7.45 13.34 17.18
C MET A 1 -6.80 14.18 16.09
N ILE A 2 -6.54 13.59 14.92
CA ILE A 2 -5.83 14.28 13.84
C ILE A 2 -6.84 15.22 13.17
N GLU A 3 -6.43 16.47 12.95
CA GLU A 3 -7.28 17.54 12.44
C GLU A 3 -7.77 17.23 11.01
N VAL A 4 -9.08 17.38 10.74
CA VAL A 4 -9.71 17.05 9.45
C VAL A 4 -9.14 17.88 8.28
N SER A 5 -8.54 19.03 8.58
CA SER A 5 -7.76 19.89 7.67
C SER A 5 -6.49 19.22 7.14
N ILE A 6 -5.79 18.41 7.96
CA ILE A 6 -4.56 17.69 7.60
C ILE A 6 -4.91 16.57 6.60
N LEU A 7 -5.97 15.81 6.87
CA LEU A 7 -6.47 14.76 5.98
C LEU A 7 -6.79 15.27 4.57
N ARG A 8 -7.39 16.46 4.47
CA ARG A 8 -7.68 17.09 3.18
C ARG A 8 -6.42 17.55 2.44
N ARG A 9 -5.35 17.91 3.16
CA ARG A 9 -4.06 18.31 2.59
C ARG A 9 -3.25 17.10 2.11
N VAL A 10 -3.21 16.03 2.91
CA VAL A 10 -2.64 14.72 2.55
C VAL A 10 -3.31 14.19 1.27
N ILE A 11 -4.63 14.33 1.15
CA ILE A 11 -5.38 13.90 -0.03
C ILE A 11 -5.05 14.70 -1.30
N ILE A 12 -4.55 15.93 -1.16
CA ILE A 12 -4.27 16.84 -2.29
C ILE A 12 -2.80 16.74 -2.75
N GLU A 13 -1.87 16.42 -1.85
CA GLU A 13 -0.43 16.27 -2.19
C GLU A 13 -0.03 14.82 -2.51
N MET A 14 -0.68 13.82 -1.91
CA MET A 14 -0.51 12.43 -2.35
C MET A 14 -1.15 12.22 -3.73
N ASP A 15 -0.47 11.47 -4.59
CA ASP A 15 -1.06 11.01 -5.86
C ASP A 15 -2.10 9.90 -5.59
N ILE A 16 -3.24 10.28 -5.04
CA ILE A 16 -4.39 9.41 -4.76
C ILE A 16 -4.94 8.76 -6.03
N SER A 17 -4.56 9.26 -7.22
CA SER A 17 -4.92 8.61 -8.49
C SER A 17 -4.42 7.16 -8.57
N ASN A 18 -3.40 6.80 -7.79
CA ASN A 18 -2.89 5.43 -7.71
C ASN A 18 -3.67 4.49 -6.75
N ILE A 19 -4.70 4.97 -6.05
CA ILE A 19 -5.57 4.09 -5.26
C ILE A 19 -6.57 3.39 -6.17
N ARG A 20 -6.37 2.08 -6.35
CA ARG A 20 -7.24 1.20 -7.11
C ARG A 20 -8.28 0.56 -6.20
N LYS A 21 -9.54 0.55 -6.62
CA LYS A 21 -10.63 -0.15 -5.91
C LYS A 21 -10.81 -1.54 -6.50
N ASN A 22 -11.18 -2.50 -5.65
CA ASN A 22 -11.49 -3.88 -6.08
C ASN A 22 -10.33 -4.50 -6.91
N GLU A 23 -9.09 -4.30 -6.48
CA GLU A 23 -7.91 -4.80 -7.19
C GLU A 23 -7.72 -6.30 -6.92
N PRO A 24 -7.57 -7.16 -7.94
CA PRO A 24 -7.31 -8.59 -7.76
C PRO A 24 -5.93 -8.84 -7.16
N LEU A 25 -5.86 -9.41 -5.96
CA LEU A 25 -4.60 -9.68 -5.26
C LEU A 25 -3.80 -10.84 -5.87
N SER A 26 -4.46 -11.71 -6.64
CA SER A 26 -3.81 -12.73 -7.47
C SER A 26 -2.78 -12.15 -8.44
N LYS A 27 -2.92 -10.89 -8.86
CA LYS A 27 -1.97 -10.22 -9.76
C LYS A 27 -0.68 -9.73 -9.06
N HIS A 28 -0.65 -9.74 -7.72
CA HIS A 28 0.40 -9.11 -6.92
C HIS A 28 1.16 -10.10 -6.04
N SER A 29 0.83 -11.39 -6.06
CA SER A 29 1.56 -12.44 -5.35
C SER A 29 2.10 -13.49 -6.31
N THR A 30 3.24 -14.09 -5.98
CA THR A 30 3.86 -15.14 -6.82
C THR A 30 3.05 -16.43 -6.89
N PHE A 31 2.22 -16.68 -5.87
CA PHE A 31 1.30 -17.82 -5.87
C PHE A 31 0.14 -17.64 -6.86
N GLY A 32 -0.13 -16.42 -7.34
CA GLY A 32 -1.16 -16.17 -8.35
C GLY A 32 -2.60 -16.37 -7.85
N VAL A 33 -2.81 -16.39 -6.54
CA VAL A 33 -4.12 -16.59 -5.89
C VAL A 33 -4.50 -15.42 -5.01
N GLY A 34 -5.78 -15.30 -4.68
CA GLY A 34 -6.31 -14.24 -3.84
C GLY A 34 -7.44 -13.44 -4.49
N GLY A 35 -8.43 -13.10 -3.68
CA GLY A 35 -9.58 -12.30 -4.07
C GLY A 35 -9.28 -10.81 -4.23
N LEU A 36 -10.31 -9.98 -4.09
CA LEU A 36 -10.20 -8.53 -4.27
C LEU A 36 -9.72 -7.84 -3.00
N ALA A 37 -8.80 -6.89 -3.11
CA ALA A 37 -8.61 -5.87 -2.09
C ALA A 37 -9.66 -4.77 -2.29
N LYS A 38 -10.27 -4.31 -1.19
CA LYS A 38 -11.18 -3.15 -1.22
C LYS A 38 -10.47 -1.92 -1.80
N TYR A 39 -9.26 -1.67 -1.32
CA TYR A 39 -8.34 -0.69 -1.87
C TYR A 39 -6.94 -1.27 -2.04
N PHE A 40 -6.26 -0.85 -3.09
CA PHE A 40 -4.87 -1.18 -3.36
C PHE A 40 -4.11 0.09 -3.73
N PHE A 41 -2.98 0.32 -3.10
CA PHE A 41 -2.11 1.46 -3.37
C PHE A 41 -0.70 0.96 -3.63
N GLU A 42 -0.09 1.44 -4.72
CA GLU A 42 1.31 1.16 -5.02
C GLU A 42 2.12 2.41 -4.72
N ALA A 43 2.87 2.35 -3.62
CA ALA A 43 3.68 3.47 -3.16
C ALA A 43 4.78 3.76 -4.18
N SER A 44 4.82 5.00 -4.64
CA SER A 44 5.79 5.46 -5.63
C SER A 44 7.00 6.13 -4.99
N ASP A 45 6.82 6.67 -3.79
CA ASP A 45 7.86 7.19 -2.93
C ASP A 45 7.81 6.50 -1.55
N ILE A 46 8.90 6.56 -0.81
CA ILE A 46 8.93 6.07 0.58
C ILE A 46 8.06 6.94 1.49
N ASP A 47 7.95 8.24 1.18
CA ASP A 47 7.15 9.19 1.95
C ASP A 47 5.63 8.95 1.79
N ASP A 48 5.19 8.29 0.70
CA ASP A 48 3.78 7.93 0.49
C ASP A 48 3.26 6.94 1.56
N VAL A 49 4.13 6.07 2.08
CA VAL A 49 3.75 4.96 2.97
C VAL A 49 3.21 5.45 4.32
N PRO A 50 3.93 6.29 5.10
CA PRO A 50 3.42 6.80 6.36
C PRO A 50 2.13 7.62 6.19
N GLU A 51 2.02 8.39 5.10
CA GLU A 51 0.83 9.22 4.84
C GLU A 51 -0.42 8.38 4.58
N ILE A 52 -0.32 7.35 3.72
CA ILE A 52 -1.47 6.50 3.42
C ILE A 52 -1.88 5.64 4.63
N ILE A 53 -0.91 5.21 5.44
CA ILE A 53 -1.19 4.48 6.69
C ILE A 53 -1.91 5.39 7.69
N ALA A 54 -1.42 6.62 7.90
CA ALA A 54 -2.09 7.57 8.79
C ALA A 54 -3.53 7.86 8.33
N TRP A 55 -3.75 8.00 7.02
CA TRP A 55 -5.08 8.15 6.44
C TRP A 55 -5.96 6.93 6.75
N VAL A 56 -5.48 5.71 6.50
CA VAL A 56 -6.26 4.48 6.67
C VAL A 56 -6.64 4.23 8.15
N GLU A 57 -5.72 4.53 9.06
CA GLU A 57 -5.93 4.42 10.51
C GLU A 57 -6.94 5.45 11.00
N SER A 58 -6.92 6.68 10.45
CA SER A 58 -7.92 7.72 10.77
C SER A 58 -9.35 7.32 10.40
N GLN A 59 -9.51 6.43 9.40
CA GLN A 59 -10.80 5.90 8.96
C GLN A 59 -11.20 4.63 9.71
N GLY A 60 -10.37 4.14 10.65
CA GLY A 60 -10.59 2.87 11.34
C GLY A 60 -10.56 1.65 10.41
N MET A 61 -9.90 1.76 9.25
CA MET A 61 -9.86 0.71 8.24
C MET A 61 -8.56 -0.11 8.38
N ARG A 62 -8.67 -1.42 8.17
CA ARG A 62 -7.51 -2.32 8.18
C ARG A 62 -6.60 -2.06 6.98
N TYR A 63 -5.31 -2.31 7.16
CA TYR A 63 -4.35 -2.30 6.07
C TYR A 63 -3.37 -3.47 6.14
N PHE A 64 -2.71 -3.74 5.01
CA PHE A 64 -1.66 -4.73 4.88
C PHE A 64 -0.57 -4.18 3.96
N VAL A 65 0.68 -4.17 4.44
CA VAL A 65 1.85 -3.72 3.67
C VAL A 65 2.54 -4.93 3.06
N MET A 66 2.90 -4.84 1.78
CA MET A 66 3.60 -5.90 1.06
C MET A 66 4.71 -5.36 0.17
N GLY A 67 5.69 -6.22 -0.11
CA GLY A 67 6.64 -6.03 -1.22
C GLY A 67 6.12 -6.69 -2.50
N ILE A 68 6.99 -7.43 -3.19
CA ILE A 68 6.65 -8.12 -4.45
C ILE A 68 5.72 -9.35 -4.31
N GLY A 69 5.30 -9.70 -3.08
CA GLY A 69 4.35 -10.80 -2.86
C GLY A 69 4.91 -12.21 -3.00
N SER A 70 6.22 -12.42 -2.79
CA SER A 70 6.87 -13.73 -2.95
C SER A 70 6.53 -14.77 -1.87
N ASN A 71 6.03 -14.32 -0.73
CA ASN A 71 5.70 -15.17 0.42
C ASN A 71 4.36 -14.78 1.05
N ILE A 72 3.37 -14.46 0.21
CA ILE A 72 2.04 -14.05 0.67
C ILE A 72 0.99 -14.91 -0.01
N LEU A 73 0.14 -15.56 0.79
CA LEU A 73 -1.01 -16.31 0.32
C LEU A 73 -2.29 -15.55 0.69
N PHE A 74 -2.88 -14.84 -0.27
CA PHE A 74 -4.14 -14.14 -0.07
C PHE A 74 -5.32 -15.11 -0.16
N LYS A 75 -6.32 -14.91 0.71
CA LYS A 75 -7.57 -15.67 0.67
C LYS A 75 -8.40 -15.30 -0.54
N ASP A 76 -9.18 -16.23 -1.07
CA ASP A 76 -10.14 -15.97 -2.16
C ASP A 76 -11.25 -15.00 -1.76
N SER A 77 -11.55 -14.90 -0.45
CA SER A 77 -12.45 -13.89 0.10
C SER A 77 -11.92 -12.46 -0.04
N GLY A 78 -10.65 -12.29 -0.44
CA GLY A 78 -10.01 -10.99 -0.59
C GLY A 78 -9.62 -10.34 0.75
N PHE A 79 -9.43 -9.02 0.70
CA PHE A 79 -9.02 -8.19 1.82
C PHE A 79 -9.93 -6.97 1.95
N ASP A 80 -10.78 -6.95 2.98
CA ASP A 80 -11.61 -5.78 3.33
C ASP A 80 -10.77 -4.76 4.11
N GLY A 81 -10.04 -3.95 3.34
CA GLY A 81 -9.09 -2.94 3.80
C GLY A 81 -8.21 -2.43 2.65
N LEU A 82 -7.14 -1.73 3.00
CA LEU A 82 -6.12 -1.24 2.07
C LEU A 82 -4.93 -2.20 1.98
N VAL A 83 -4.54 -2.59 0.77
CA VAL A 83 -3.23 -3.22 0.54
C VAL A 83 -2.26 -2.17 0.00
N VAL A 84 -1.11 -2.02 0.65
CA VAL A 84 -0.04 -1.09 0.25
C VAL A 84 1.12 -1.90 -0.29
N LYS A 85 1.45 -1.75 -1.57
CA LYS A 85 2.61 -2.37 -2.20
C LYS A 85 3.76 -1.37 -2.25
N ILE A 86 4.90 -1.76 -1.68
CA ILE A 86 6.15 -0.99 -1.72
C ILE A 86 7.04 -1.59 -2.80
N THR A 87 7.48 -0.76 -3.73
CA THR A 87 8.45 -1.14 -4.78
C THR A 87 9.75 -0.37 -4.56
N ALA A 88 10.87 -1.08 -4.42
CA ALA A 88 12.17 -0.46 -4.33
C ALA A 88 12.54 0.23 -5.65
N LYS A 89 12.73 1.55 -5.64
CA LYS A 89 13.14 2.32 -6.83
C LYS A 89 14.60 2.76 -6.81
N LYS A 90 15.24 2.75 -5.64
CA LYS A 90 16.61 3.22 -5.44
C LYS A 90 17.38 2.22 -4.59
N ILE A 91 18.62 1.96 -4.99
CA ILE A 91 19.61 1.21 -4.24
C ILE A 91 20.83 2.13 -4.12
N SER A 92 21.35 2.27 -2.91
CA SER A 92 22.60 2.99 -2.64
C SER A 92 23.47 2.16 -1.72
N ALA A 93 24.77 2.25 -1.90
CA ALA A 93 25.76 1.64 -1.03
C ALA A 93 26.72 2.74 -0.56
N GLU A 94 27.15 2.65 0.69
CA GLU A 94 28.21 3.50 1.26
C GLU A 94 29.31 2.58 1.77
N GLY A 95 30.53 2.76 1.25
CA GLY A 95 31.66 1.85 1.47
C GLY A 95 31.75 0.73 0.43
N ASP A 96 32.77 -0.14 0.59
CA ASP A 96 33.28 -0.95 -0.52
C ASP A 96 33.19 -2.47 -0.28
N THR A 97 32.57 -2.90 0.81
CA THR A 97 32.47 -4.32 1.20
C THR A 97 31.02 -4.77 1.15
N VAL A 98 30.74 -5.81 0.35
CA VAL A 98 29.44 -6.49 0.24
C VAL A 98 29.37 -7.69 1.19
#